data_AF-A0A2W6C7T6-F1
#
_entry.id   AF-A0A2W6C7T6-F1
#
_cell.length_a   1.000
_cell.length_b   1.000
_cell.length_c   1.000
_cell.angle_alpha   90.00
_cell.angle_beta   90.00
_cell.angle_gamma   90.00
#
_symmetry.space_group_name_H-M   'P 1'
#
loop_
_entity.id
_entity.type
_entity.pdbx_description
1 polymer ?
#
loop_
_entity_poly.entity_id
_entity_poly.type
_entity_poly.pdbx_seq_one_letter_code
_entity_poly.pdbx_strand_id
1 'polypeptide(L)'
;MVPTLRDGDVVVVRHGARIRPGDVVLGRFRDMADRPVLKRAVRREAGGWLLSSDNAAAGGDSAAHGVADVHARVVLRWRHGALPRRVR
;
A
#
# COMPACT_ATOMS: atom_id res chain seq x y z
N MET A 1 4.33 -6.94 -1.94
CA MET A 1 3.79 -6.88 -0.56
C MET A 1 3.73 -8.24 0.14
N VAL A 2 4.39 -9.28 -0.36
CA VAL A 2 4.54 -10.55 0.37
C VAL A 2 5.32 -10.29 1.66
N PRO A 3 4.96 -10.88 2.82
CA PRO A 3 3.93 -11.89 3.02
C PRO A 3 2.49 -11.36 3.23
N THR A 4 2.33 -10.05 3.44
CA THR A 4 1.05 -9.41 3.78
C THR A 4 0.00 -9.58 2.68
N LEU A 5 0.37 -9.29 1.44
CA LEU A 5 -0.44 -9.54 0.25
C LEU A 5 0.35 -10.39 -0.74
N ARG A 6 -0.32 -11.38 -1.32
CA ARG A 6 0.22 -12.19 -2.41
C ARG A 6 -0.43 -11.79 -3.72
N ASP A 7 0.22 -12.16 -4.81
CA ASP A 7 -0.40 -12.05 -6.12
C ASP A 7 -1.73 -12.82 -6.15
N GLY A 8 -2.73 -12.26 -6.83
CA GLY A 8 -4.11 -12.76 -6.84
C GLY A 8 -4.95 -12.44 -5.60
N ASP A 9 -4.39 -11.79 -4.56
CA ASP A 9 -5.21 -11.30 -3.44
C ASP A 9 -6.16 -10.19 -3.91
N VAL A 10 -7.45 -10.31 -3.58
CA VAL A 10 -8.41 -9.22 -3.72
C VAL A 10 -8.38 -8.40 -2.42
N VAL A 11 -8.32 -7.08 -2.52
CA VAL A 11 -8.32 -6.20 -1.35
C VAL A 11 -9.54 -5.29 -1.33
N VAL A 12 -10.04 -5.00 -0.12
CA VAL A 12 -11.03 -3.95 0.10
C VAL A 12 -10.31 -2.74 0.66
N VAL A 13 -10.55 -1.59 0.04
CA VAL A 13 -9.97 -0.31 0.45
C VAL A 13 -11.04 0.62 1.01
N ARG A 14 -10.65 1.48 1.94
CA ARG A 14 -11.49 2.54 2.50
C ARG A 14 -10.88 3.90 2.15
N HIS A 15 -11.57 4.63 1.27
CA HIS A 15 -11.26 6.02 0.96
C HIS A 15 -11.59 6.94 2.15
N GLY A 16 -10.87 8.05 2.27
CA GLY A 16 -11.06 9.03 3.35
C GLY A 16 -10.67 8.52 4.75
N ALA A 17 -10.11 7.31 4.86
CA ALA A 17 -9.61 6.78 6.12
C ALA A 17 -8.40 7.58 6.61
N ARG A 18 -8.30 7.79 7.92
CA ARG A 18 -7.07 8.33 8.53
C ARG A 18 -5.93 7.32 8.36
N ILE A 19 -4.91 7.71 7.63
CA ILE A 19 -3.71 6.90 7.38
C ILE A 19 -2.72 7.07 8.52
N ARG A 20 -2.13 5.96 8.97
CA ARG A 20 -1.09 5.91 9.99
C ARG A 20 0.12 5.13 9.49
N PRO A 21 1.33 5.39 10.03
CA PRO A 21 2.45 4.47 9.89
C PRO A 21 2.03 3.02 10.15
N GLY A 22 2.49 2.12 9.30
CA GLY A 22 2.13 0.71 9.32
C GLY A 22 0.92 0.35 8.46
N ASP A 23 0.03 1.29 8.10
CA ASP A 23 -1.12 0.95 7.27
C ASP A 23 -0.68 0.49 5.87
N VAL A 24 -1.31 -0.57 5.35
CA VAL A 24 -1.21 -0.89 3.92
C VAL A 24 -2.15 0.04 3.16
N VAL A 25 -1.64 0.70 2.14
CA VAL A 25 -2.34 1.78 1.44
C VAL A 25 -2.34 1.56 -0.07
N LEU A 26 -3.40 2.04 -0.70
CA LEU A 26 -3.47 2.29 -2.13
C LEU A 26 -2.98 3.71 -2.38
N GLY A 27 -1.90 3.84 -3.15
CA GLY A 27 -1.33 5.12 -3.51
C GLY A 27 -0.76 5.15 -4.92
N ARG A 28 -0.23 6.29 -5.30
CA ARG A 28 0.47 6.52 -6.57
C ARG A 28 1.72 7.34 -6.30
N PHE A 29 2.84 6.90 -6.86
CA PHE A 29 4.03 7.74 -6.91
C PHE A 29 3.82 8.81 -7.99
N ARG A 30 4.40 10.00 -7.78
CA ARG A 30 4.15 11.14 -8.65
C ARG A 30 4.82 11.01 -10.02
N ASP A 31 5.92 10.29 -10.09
CA ASP A 31 6.63 9.93 -11.32
C ASP A 31 5.99 8.77 -12.08
N MET A 32 5.06 8.03 -11.44
CA MET A 32 4.30 6.91 -12.01
C MET A 32 2.80 7.03 -11.67
N ALA A 33 2.22 8.19 -11.98
CA ALA A 33 0.85 8.53 -11.57
C ALA A 33 -0.24 7.70 -12.28
N ASP A 34 0.07 7.07 -13.41
CA ASP A 34 -0.84 6.17 -14.12
C ASP A 34 -1.01 4.81 -13.41
N ARG A 35 -0.07 4.45 -12.53
CA ARG A 35 -0.02 3.11 -11.92
C ARG A 35 -0.31 3.14 -10.41
N PRO A 36 -1.47 2.65 -9.96
CA PRO A 36 -1.71 2.46 -8.54
C PRO A 36 -0.79 1.36 -7.97
N VAL A 37 -0.33 1.57 -6.73
CA VAL A 37 0.49 0.61 -5.99
C VAL A 37 -0.12 0.33 -4.62
N LEU A 38 0.09 -0.89 -4.13
CA LEU A 38 -0.13 -1.26 -2.74
C LEU A 38 1.22 -1.30 -2.03
N LYS A 39 1.38 -0.48 -0.99
CA LYS A 39 2.60 -0.37 -0.20
C LYS A 39 2.25 -0.11 1.27
N ARG A 40 3.23 -0.25 2.16
CA ARG A 40 3.08 0.10 3.58
C ARG A 40 3.48 1.55 3.80
N ALA A 41 2.62 2.30 4.49
CA ALA A 41 2.89 3.67 4.88
C ALA A 41 3.95 3.69 5.99
N VAL A 42 5.06 4.42 5.77
CA VAL A 42 6.15 4.53 6.74
C VAL A 42 5.98 5.80 7.56
N ARG A 43 5.94 6.95 6.90
CA ARG A 43 5.71 8.26 7.54
C ARG A 43 5.20 9.26 6.52
N ARG A 44 4.61 10.35 7.00
CA ARG A 44 4.19 11.48 6.17
C ARG A 44 5.37 12.43 6.01
N GLU A 45 5.64 12.87 4.78
CA GLU A 45 6.76 13.76 4.46
C GLU A 45 6.42 14.63 3.24
N ALA A 46 6.82 15.91 3.25
CA ALA A 46 6.69 16.84 2.12
C ALA A 46 5.32 16.81 1.40
N GLY A 47 4.22 16.74 2.17
CA GLY A 47 2.86 16.72 1.62
C GLY A 47 2.38 15.37 1.06
N GLY A 48 3.21 14.33 1.08
CA GLY A 48 2.87 12.96 0.69
C GLY A 48 3.25 11.93 1.76
N TRP A 49 3.33 10.67 1.35
CA TRP A 49 3.75 9.56 2.21
C TRP A 49 4.98 8.88 1.65
N LEU A 50 5.92 8.56 2.54
CA LEU A 50 6.93 7.56 2.23
C LEU A 50 6.32 6.17 2.38
N LEU A 51 6.48 5.38 1.34
CA LEU A 51 5.91 4.06 1.18
C LEU A 51 7.03 3.03 1.02
N SER A 52 6.90 1.89 1.70
CA SER A 52 7.83 0.77 1.61
C SER A 52 7.11 -0.52 1.23
N SER A 53 7.85 -1.44 0.63
CA SER A 53 7.37 -2.77 0.32
C SER A 53 7.69 -3.74 1.46
N ASP A 54 6.70 -4.53 1.87
CA ASP A 54 6.95 -5.66 2.79
C ASP A 54 7.78 -6.77 2.15
N ASN A 55 7.79 -6.84 0.81
CA ASN A 55 8.63 -7.79 0.09
C ASN A 55 10.02 -7.17 -0.10
N ALA A 56 11.00 -7.65 0.65
CA ALA A 56 12.39 -7.18 0.58
C ALA A 56 13.05 -7.42 -0.79
N ALA A 57 12.54 -8.37 -1.58
CA ALA A 57 13.01 -8.61 -2.94
C ALA A 57 12.32 -7.72 -3.99
N ALA A 58 11.31 -6.93 -3.60
CA ALA A 58 10.64 -6.02 -4.52
C ALA A 58 11.31 -4.64 -4.52
N GLY A 59 11.68 -4.14 -5.70
CA GLY A 59 12.09 -2.75 -5.90
C GLY A 59 10.91 -1.77 -5.91
N GLY A 60 11.22 -0.50 -6.23
CA GLY A 60 10.21 0.55 -6.45
C GLY A 60 9.48 0.98 -5.18
N ASP A 61 10.21 1.27 -4.11
CA ASP A 61 9.71 1.96 -2.92
C ASP A 61 10.06 3.45 -2.97
N SER A 62 9.77 4.18 -1.90
CA SER A 62 10.06 5.60 -1.83
C SER A 62 11.54 5.96 -1.93
N ALA A 63 12.48 5.01 -1.80
CA ALA A 63 13.89 5.31 -2.07
C ALA A 63 14.14 5.55 -3.57
N ALA A 64 13.35 4.92 -4.44
CA ALA A 64 13.45 5.09 -5.89
C ALA A 64 12.55 6.20 -6.45
N HIS A 65 11.34 6.39 -5.88
CA HIS A 65 10.28 7.22 -6.46
C HIS A 65 9.87 8.43 -5.59
N GLY A 66 10.49 8.60 -4.43
CA GLY A 66 10.14 9.65 -3.49
C GLY A 66 8.77 9.45 -2.82
N VAL A 67 8.11 10.55 -2.47
CA VAL A 67 6.81 10.52 -1.78
C VAL A 67 5.66 10.16 -2.73
N ALA A 68 4.66 9.47 -2.19
CA ALA A 68 3.46 9.09 -2.91
C ALA A 68 2.21 9.79 -2.36
N ASP A 69 1.22 9.97 -3.23
CA ASP A 69 -0.11 10.40 -2.84
C ASP A 69 -0.96 9.17 -2.47
N VAL A 70 -1.55 9.19 -1.28
CA VAL A 70 -2.33 8.06 -0.74
C VAL A 70 -3.82 8.32 -0.94
N HIS A 71 -4.51 7.35 -1.55
CA HIS A 71 -5.92 7.47 -1.88
C HIS A 71 -6.84 6.72 -0.92
N ALA A 72 -6.39 5.57 -0.40
CA ALA A 72 -7.19 4.74 0.48
C ALA A 72 -6.34 3.82 1.36
N ARG A 73 -6.93 3.38 2.48
CA ARG A 73 -6.36 2.33 3.33
C ARG A 73 -6.91 0.97 2.96
N VAL A 74 -6.07 -0.05 2.86
CA VAL A 74 -6.48 -1.45 2.75
C VAL A 74 -6.98 -1.94 4.11
N VAL A 75 -8.22 -2.45 4.15
CA VAL A 75 -8.86 -2.89 5.40
C VAL A 75 -9.05 -4.40 5.47
N LEU A 76 -9.25 -5.05 4.32
CA LEU A 76 -9.40 -6.50 4.20
C LEU A 76 -8.60 -7.00 3.00
N ARG A 77 -8.15 -8.25 3.12
CA ARG A 77 -7.68 -9.07 2.01
C ARG A 77 -8.52 -10.33 1.92
N TRP A 78 -8.71 -10.82 0.71
CA TRP A 78 -9.41 -12.05 0.42
C TRP A 78 -8.60 -12.87 -0.59
N ARG A 79 -8.58 -14.18 -0.36
CA ARG A 79 -7.95 -15.18 -1.21
C ARG A 79 -9.02 -16.17 -1.61
N HIS A 80 -9.04 -16.53 -2.87
CA HIS A 80 -9.94 -17.57 -3.35
C HIS A 80 -9.79 -18.84 -2.50
N GLY A 81 -10.91 -19.38 -2.01
CA GLY A 81 -10.93 -20.53 -1.10
C GLY A 81 -10.62 -20.25 0.37
N ALA A 82 -10.46 -18.99 0.80
CA ALA A 82 -10.24 -18.62 2.20
C ALA A 82 -11.20 -17.51 2.67
N LEU A 83 -11.43 -17.43 3.98
CA LEU A 83 -12.19 -16.34 4.59
C LEU A 83 -11.41 -15.00 4.48
N PRO A 84 -12.10 -13.86 4.27
CA PRO A 84 -11.48 -12.55 4.32
C PRO A 84 -10.77 -12.30 5.65
N ARG A 85 -9.59 -11.68 5.59
CA ARG A 85 -8.80 -11.31 6.78
C ARG A 85 -8.53 -9.83 6.82
N ARG A 86 -8.52 -9.24 8.01
CA ARG A 86 -8.08 -7.86 8.21
C ARG A 86 -6.60 -7.71 7.86
N VAL A 87 -6.28 -6.57 7.25
CA VAL A 87 -4.90 -6.16 6.99
C VAL A 87 -4.49 -5.17 8.08
N ARG A 88 -3.37 -5.47 8.75
CA ARG A 88 -2.76 -4.61 9.78
C ARG A 88 -1.57 -3.87 9.20
#